data_AF-A0A0K8Q3V1-F1
#
_entry.id   AF-A0A0K8Q3V1-F1
#
_cell.length_a   1.000
_cell.length_b   1.000
_cell.length_c   1.000
_cell.angle_alpha   90.00
_cell.angle_beta   90.00
_cell.angle_gamma   90.00
#
_symmetry.space_group_name_H-M   'P 1'
#
loop_
_entity.id
_entity.type
_entity.pdbx_description
1 polymer ?
#
loop_
_entity_poly.entity_id
_entity_poly.type
_entity_poly.pdbx_seq_one_letter_code
_entity_poly.pdbx_strand_id
1 'polypeptide(L)'
;MLVYSNDTKWAFQEAPQLPLDDQPDPRSYQTIFDAFYRGTFDAGLQARLLHAGQMTQKDPAEFAAKQPVLVAAGFAIATDEELVWLRSYAEAGGHLILGIRTGYQDEEARARLERKPAHLDGAAGLFYDEFSTLTAPVKVTADEGFPASPSAAGTR
;
A
#
# COMPACT_ATOMS: atom_id res chain seq x y z
N MET A 1 3.72 10.53 -4.26
CA MET A 1 2.49 10.24 -5.07
C MET A 1 1.89 8.95 -4.54
N LEU A 2 0.58 8.74 -4.64
CA LEU A 2 -0.10 7.54 -4.14
C LEU A 2 -0.81 6.82 -5.29
N VAL A 3 -0.67 5.50 -5.36
CA VAL A 3 -1.37 4.66 -6.34
C VAL A 3 -2.81 4.46 -5.91
N TYR A 4 -3.75 4.80 -6.78
CA TYR A 4 -5.18 4.61 -6.56
C TYR A 4 -5.71 3.50 -7.47
N SER A 5 -6.34 2.48 -6.88
CA SER A 5 -6.88 1.30 -7.57
C SER A 5 -8.38 1.21 -7.38
N ASN A 6 -9.13 1.38 -8.47
CA ASN A 6 -10.58 1.13 -8.45
C ASN A 6 -10.88 -0.35 -8.24
N ASP A 7 -10.06 -1.25 -8.79
CA ASP A 7 -10.30 -2.69 -8.68
C ASP A 7 -10.16 -3.15 -7.23
N THR A 8 -9.14 -2.68 -6.51
CA THR A 8 -9.02 -2.96 -5.07
C THR A 8 -10.14 -2.30 -4.27
N LYS A 9 -10.52 -1.06 -4.61
CA LYS A 9 -11.66 -0.39 -3.98
C LYS A 9 -12.93 -1.24 -4.06
N TRP A 10 -13.26 -1.75 -5.25
CA TRP A 10 -14.47 -2.53 -5.45
C TRP A 10 -14.38 -3.90 -4.77
N ALA A 11 -13.25 -4.59 -4.92
CA ALA A 11 -13.01 -5.88 -4.26
C ALA A 11 -13.14 -5.77 -2.73
N PHE A 12 -12.61 -4.72 -2.12
CA PHE A 12 -12.68 -4.51 -0.67
C PHE A 12 -14.02 -3.95 -0.20
N GLN A 13 -14.83 -3.39 -1.10
CA GLN A 13 -16.22 -3.04 -0.78
C GLN A 13 -17.09 -4.31 -0.73
N GLU A 14 -16.84 -5.28 -1.59
CA GLU A 14 -17.54 -6.58 -1.59
C GLU A 14 -17.05 -7.51 -0.47
N ALA A 15 -15.73 -7.62 -0.30
CA ALA A 15 -15.07 -8.41 0.72
C ALA A 15 -14.15 -7.53 1.59
N PRO A 16 -14.72 -6.80 2.57
CA PRO A 16 -13.96 -5.97 3.49
C PRO A 16 -12.78 -6.67 4.16
N GLN A 17 -11.66 -5.95 4.25
CA GLN A 17 -10.42 -6.44 4.84
C GLN A 17 -10.17 -5.93 6.25
N LEU A 18 -10.88 -4.87 6.64
CA LEU A 18 -10.82 -4.25 7.95
C LEU A 18 -12.21 -4.28 8.61
N PRO A 19 -12.28 -4.31 9.95
CA PRO A 19 -13.52 -4.12 10.68
C PRO A 19 -13.83 -2.63 10.87
N LEU A 20 -15.11 -2.32 11.02
CA LEU A 20 -15.65 -1.09 11.56
C LEU A 20 -16.54 -1.49 12.74
N ASP A 21 -16.01 -1.34 13.95
CA ASP A 21 -16.60 -1.89 15.17
C ASP A 21 -16.81 -3.40 15.03
N ASP A 22 -18.01 -3.92 15.28
CA ASP A 22 -18.33 -5.35 15.14
C ASP A 22 -18.81 -5.73 13.72
N GLN A 23 -18.62 -4.87 12.72
CA GLN A 23 -19.06 -5.08 11.34
C GLN A 23 -17.88 -5.04 10.35
N PRO A 24 -17.97 -5.70 9.19
CA PRO A 24 -17.01 -5.50 8.10
C PRO A 24 -17.04 -4.04 7.61
N ASP A 25 -15.89 -3.40 7.40
CA ASP A 25 -15.80 -2.02 6.88
C ASP A 25 -15.93 -1.98 5.35
N PRO A 26 -17.08 -1.57 4.76
CA PRO A 26 -17.24 -1.48 3.31
C PRO A 26 -16.32 -0.42 2.67
N ARG A 27 -15.64 0.39 3.49
CA ARG A 27 -14.64 1.37 3.08
C ARG A 27 -13.21 0.92 3.40
N SER A 28 -12.97 -0.37 3.60
CA SER A 28 -11.66 -0.93 3.96
C SER A 28 -10.51 -0.36 3.10
N TYR A 29 -10.71 -0.26 1.78
CA TYR A 29 -9.69 0.31 0.89
C TYR A 29 -9.41 1.78 1.21
N GLN A 30 -10.45 2.60 1.36
CA GLN A 30 -10.32 4.00 1.71
C GLN A 30 -9.71 4.17 3.10
N THR A 31 -10.09 3.34 4.08
CA THR A 31 -9.51 3.38 5.43
C THR A 31 -7.99 3.15 5.37
N ILE A 32 -7.51 2.18 4.58
CA ILE A 32 -6.08 1.96 4.34
C ILE A 32 -5.47 3.16 3.61
N PHE A 33 -6.04 3.56 2.48
CA PHE A 33 -5.51 4.61 1.61
C PHE A 33 -5.43 5.97 2.31
N ASP A 34 -6.48 6.35 3.03
CA ASP A 34 -6.64 7.63 3.72
C ASP A 34 -5.62 7.77 4.86
N ALA A 35 -5.18 6.68 5.49
CA ALA A 35 -4.10 6.72 6.49
C ALA A 35 -2.78 7.26 5.88
N PHE A 36 -2.41 6.79 4.68
CA PHE A 36 -1.23 7.29 3.98
C PHE A 36 -1.45 8.67 3.36
N TYR A 37 -2.64 8.92 2.81
CA TYR A 37 -2.98 10.22 2.25
C TYR A 37 -2.93 11.32 3.31
N ARG A 38 -3.56 11.07 4.47
CA ARG A 38 -3.51 11.98 5.62
C ARG A 38 -2.09 12.13 6.15
N GLY A 39 -1.31 11.03 6.26
CA GLY A 39 0.09 11.10 6.67
C GLY A 39 0.93 12.01 5.77
N THR A 40 0.65 12.05 4.45
CA THR A 40 1.29 12.98 3.52
C THR A 40 0.97 14.44 3.86
N PHE A 41 -0.30 14.73 4.18
CA PHE A 41 -0.73 16.07 4.57
C PHE A 41 -0.16 16.48 5.93
N ASP A 42 -0.19 15.58 6.92
CA ASP A 42 0.33 15.82 8.27
C ASP A 42 1.86 16.06 8.24
N ALA A 43 2.56 15.52 7.24
CA ALA A 43 3.98 15.81 6.95
C ALA A 43 4.21 17.17 6.23
N GLY A 44 3.16 17.95 5.97
CA GLY A 44 3.24 19.23 5.26
C GLY A 44 3.51 19.08 3.75
N LEU A 45 3.27 17.90 3.17
CA LEU A 45 3.55 17.61 1.77
C LEU A 45 2.27 17.61 0.93
N GLN A 46 2.43 17.81 -0.38
CA GLN A 46 1.34 17.68 -1.33
C GLN A 46 1.12 16.21 -1.72
N ALA A 47 -0.10 15.72 -1.54
CA ALA A 47 -0.53 14.43 -2.08
C ALA A 47 -0.94 14.56 -3.56
N ARG A 48 -0.46 13.63 -4.40
CA ARG A 48 -0.86 13.46 -5.80
C ARG A 48 -1.26 12.01 -6.03
N LEU A 49 -2.22 11.79 -6.92
CA LEU A 49 -2.73 10.45 -7.24
C LEU A 49 -2.19 9.97 -8.59
N LEU A 50 -1.86 8.69 -8.66
CA LEU A 50 -1.60 7.94 -9.90
C LEU A 50 -2.65 6.83 -9.99
N HIS A 51 -3.47 6.83 -11.03
CA HIS A 51 -4.38 5.71 -11.26
C HIS A 51 -3.56 4.46 -11.65
N ALA A 52 -3.85 3.31 -11.04
CA ALA A 52 -3.09 2.05 -11.26
C ALA A 52 -2.93 1.72 -12.76
N GLY A 53 -4.04 1.74 -13.53
CA GLY A 53 -4.01 1.49 -14.98
C GLY A 53 -3.24 2.51 -15.84
N GLN A 54 -2.69 3.59 -15.28
CA GLN A 54 -1.80 4.52 -15.97
C GLN A 54 -0.33 4.34 -15.59
N MET A 55 -0.04 3.47 -14.62
CA MET A 55 1.29 3.29 -14.04
C MET A 55 2.24 2.64 -15.04
N THR A 56 1.84 1.52 -15.64
CA THR A 56 2.64 0.74 -16.60
C THR A 56 2.85 1.47 -17.93
N GLN A 57 2.10 2.53 -18.21
CA GLN A 57 2.28 3.39 -19.39
C GLN A 57 3.49 4.35 -19.26
N LYS A 58 4.18 4.33 -18.13
CA LYS A 58 5.32 5.20 -17.84
C LYS A 58 6.58 4.36 -17.70
N ASP A 59 7.71 4.88 -18.15
CA ASP A 59 8.99 4.25 -17.83
C ASP A 59 9.26 4.39 -16.32
N PRO A 60 9.56 3.29 -15.59
CA PRO A 60 9.75 3.34 -14.14
C PRO A 60 10.95 4.18 -13.72
N ALA A 61 12.04 4.19 -14.50
CA ALA A 61 13.25 4.95 -14.17
C ALA A 61 13.06 6.45 -14.41
N GLU A 62 12.45 6.84 -15.53
CA GLU A 62 12.05 8.23 -15.77
C GLU A 62 11.04 8.72 -14.72
N PHE A 63 10.12 7.85 -14.30
CA PHE A 63 9.16 8.18 -13.27
C PHE A 63 9.83 8.38 -11.91
N ALA A 64 10.77 7.50 -11.51
CA ALA A 64 11.57 7.64 -10.30
C ALA A 64 12.34 8.96 -10.26
N ALA A 65 12.98 9.35 -11.37
CA ALA A 65 13.69 10.62 -11.48
C ALA A 65 12.78 11.84 -11.28
N LYS A 66 11.51 11.77 -11.71
CA LYS A 66 10.53 12.87 -11.59
C LYS A 66 9.73 12.83 -10.29
N GLN A 67 9.50 11.65 -9.74
CA GLN A 67 8.65 11.38 -8.58
C GLN A 67 9.41 10.44 -7.63
N PRO A 68 10.26 10.98 -6.74
CA PRO A 68 11.18 10.18 -5.94
C PRO A 68 10.50 9.35 -4.85
N VAL A 69 9.22 9.62 -4.54
CA VAL A 69 8.45 8.85 -3.55
C VAL A 69 7.10 8.41 -4.13
N LEU A 70 6.86 7.11 -4.09
CA LEU A 70 5.60 6.48 -4.50
C LEU A 70 5.07 5.60 -3.37
N VAL A 71 3.76 5.68 -3.13
CA VAL A 71 3.08 4.89 -2.10
C VAL A 71 2.08 3.95 -2.78
N ALA A 72 2.21 2.65 -2.54
CA ALA A 72 1.24 1.63 -2.91
C ALA A 72 0.48 1.20 -1.65
N ALA A 73 -0.56 1.95 -1.29
CA ALA A 73 -1.37 1.73 -0.10
C ALA A 73 -2.58 0.85 -0.43
N GLY A 74 -2.61 -0.39 0.10
CA GLY A 74 -3.71 -1.30 -0.15
C GLY A 74 -3.87 -1.66 -1.63
N PHE A 75 -2.77 -1.79 -2.38
CA PHE A 75 -2.84 -2.12 -3.81
C PHE A 75 -2.90 -3.64 -4.01
N ALA A 76 -4.05 -4.21 -3.62
CA ALA A 76 -4.21 -5.65 -3.45
C ALA A 76 -4.52 -6.38 -4.75
N ILE A 77 -5.44 -5.84 -5.56
CA ILE A 77 -5.72 -6.30 -6.92
C ILE A 77 -4.70 -5.63 -7.83
N ALA A 78 -3.75 -6.42 -8.32
CA ALA A 78 -2.67 -5.94 -9.19
C ALA A 78 -2.27 -7.05 -10.17
N THR A 79 -1.91 -6.65 -11.38
CA THR A 79 -1.29 -7.55 -12.37
C THR A 79 0.19 -7.78 -12.04
N ASP A 80 0.78 -8.84 -12.62
CA ASP A 80 2.23 -9.07 -12.52
C ASP A 80 3.03 -7.88 -13.07
N GLU A 81 2.58 -7.32 -14.19
CA GLU A 81 3.22 -6.17 -14.83
C GLU A 81 3.26 -4.95 -13.88
N GLU A 82 2.16 -4.67 -13.18
CA GLU A 82 2.09 -3.57 -12.23
C GLU A 82 3.02 -3.77 -11.02
N LEU A 83 3.10 -4.99 -10.49
CA LEU A 83 3.99 -5.29 -9.36
C LEU A 83 5.47 -5.30 -9.78
N VAL A 84 5.79 -5.83 -10.97
CA VAL A 84 7.14 -5.73 -11.55
C VAL A 84 7.51 -4.28 -11.81
N TRP A 85 6.59 -3.45 -12.30
CA TRP A 85 6.83 -2.03 -12.48
C TRP A 85 7.18 -1.32 -11.17
N LEU A 86 6.46 -1.62 -10.07
CA LEU A 86 6.77 -1.08 -8.74
C LEU A 86 8.17 -1.50 -8.28
N ARG A 87 8.55 -2.77 -8.50
CA ARG A 87 9.91 -3.24 -8.22
C ARG A 87 10.95 -2.47 -9.03
N SER A 88 10.77 -2.35 -10.34
CA SER A 88 11.70 -1.62 -11.21
C SER A 88 11.79 -0.13 -10.89
N TYR A 89 10.70 0.50 -10.44
CA TYR A 89 10.71 1.87 -9.92
C TYR A 89 11.63 1.98 -8.70
N ALA A 90 11.57 1.02 -7.77
CA ALA A 90 12.43 1.01 -6.58
C ALA A 90 13.89 0.73 -6.96
N GLU A 91 14.14 -0.22 -7.85
CA GLU A 91 15.49 -0.55 -8.36
C GLU A 91 16.14 0.65 -9.09
N ALA A 92 15.34 1.49 -9.75
CA ALA A 92 15.81 2.72 -10.39
C ALA A 92 16.13 3.87 -9.41
N GLY A 93 16.01 3.64 -8.10
CA GLY A 93 16.30 4.62 -7.05
C GLY A 93 15.07 5.36 -6.52
N GLY A 94 13.86 4.98 -6.93
CA GLY A 94 12.62 5.49 -6.34
C GLY A 94 12.41 4.95 -4.92
N HIS A 95 11.87 5.78 -4.03
CA HIS A 95 11.47 5.35 -2.69
C HIS A 95 10.03 4.82 -2.73
N LEU A 96 9.89 3.49 -2.73
CA LEU A 96 8.61 2.82 -2.71
C LEU A 96 8.16 2.53 -1.28
N ILE A 97 6.99 3.04 -0.90
CA ILE A 97 6.32 2.73 0.37
C ILE A 97 5.20 1.72 0.10
N LEU A 98 5.27 0.56 0.74
CA LEU A 98 4.26 -0.49 0.64
C LEU A 98 3.33 -0.45 1.85
N GLY A 99 2.02 -0.33 1.61
CA GLY A 99 0.99 -0.55 2.62
C GLY A 99 0.60 -2.02 2.74
N ILE A 100 -0.17 -2.34 3.77
CA ILE A 100 -0.77 -3.67 3.94
C ILE A 100 -1.59 -4.06 2.70
N ARG A 101 -1.76 -5.37 2.49
CA ARG A 101 -2.50 -5.98 1.36
C ARG A 101 -1.90 -5.79 -0.03
N THR A 102 -0.88 -4.94 -0.21
CA THR A 102 -0.26 -4.74 -1.53
C THR A 102 0.32 -6.05 -2.09
N GLY A 103 -0.01 -6.36 -3.34
CA GLY A 103 0.44 -7.58 -4.03
C GLY A 103 -0.14 -8.88 -3.48
N TYR A 104 -1.31 -8.83 -2.84
CA TYR A 104 -1.95 -10.02 -2.28
C TYR A 104 -2.77 -10.82 -3.31
N GLN A 105 -3.47 -10.14 -4.22
CA GLN A 105 -4.39 -10.74 -5.17
C GLN A 105 -4.00 -10.46 -6.62
N ASP A 106 -4.40 -11.35 -7.52
CA ASP A 106 -4.31 -11.12 -8.96
C ASP A 106 -5.51 -10.34 -9.49
N GLU A 107 -5.54 -10.08 -10.80
CA GLU A 107 -6.60 -9.33 -11.48
C GLU A 107 -7.99 -9.97 -11.40
N GLU A 108 -8.08 -11.26 -11.04
CA GLU A 108 -9.33 -11.98 -10.83
C GLU A 108 -9.73 -12.02 -9.34
N ALA A 109 -9.10 -11.20 -8.50
CA ALA A 109 -9.27 -11.16 -7.05
C ALA A 109 -8.93 -12.48 -6.33
N ARG A 110 -8.11 -13.35 -6.93
CA ARG A 110 -7.65 -14.58 -6.29
C ARG A 110 -6.39 -14.30 -5.50
N ALA A 111 -6.25 -14.95 -4.35
CA ALA A 111 -4.99 -14.90 -3.61
C ALA A 111 -3.88 -15.51 -4.47
N ARG A 112 -2.80 -14.75 -4.64
CA ARG A 112 -1.62 -15.14 -5.40
C ARG A 112 -0.92 -16.34 -4.76
N LEU A 113 -0.21 -17.16 -5.54
CA LEU A 113 0.56 -18.30 -4.98
C LEU A 113 1.98 -17.90 -4.55
N GLU A 114 2.47 -16.78 -5.07
CA GLU A 114 3.77 -16.21 -4.72
C GLU A 114 3.82 -15.82 -3.24
N ARG A 115 5.03 -15.79 -2.68
CA ARG A 115 5.29 -15.23 -1.36
C ARG A 115 4.84 -13.76 -1.31
N LYS A 116 4.29 -13.33 -0.17
CA LYS A 116 3.73 -11.98 -0.03
C LYS A 116 4.74 -11.00 0.56
N PRO A 117 4.79 -9.74 0.06
CA PRO A 117 4.04 -9.19 -1.08
C PRO A 117 4.54 -9.73 -2.44
N ALA A 118 3.64 -10.21 -3.31
CA ALA A 118 4.04 -10.88 -4.54
C ALA A 118 4.92 -9.98 -5.43
N HIS A 119 6.00 -10.56 -5.99
CA HIS A 119 7.00 -9.90 -6.82
C HIS A 119 7.81 -8.77 -6.15
N LEU A 120 7.49 -8.44 -4.90
CA LEU A 120 8.06 -7.33 -4.13
C LEU A 120 8.78 -7.79 -2.87
N ASP A 121 8.60 -9.03 -2.43
CA ASP A 121 9.21 -9.60 -1.23
C ASP A 121 10.74 -9.50 -1.24
N GLY A 122 11.38 -9.84 -2.37
CA GLY A 122 12.83 -9.72 -2.54
C GLY A 122 13.33 -8.27 -2.42
N ALA A 123 12.62 -7.32 -3.05
CA ALA A 123 12.98 -5.90 -3.02
C ALA A 123 12.69 -5.25 -1.66
N ALA A 124 11.64 -5.69 -0.98
CA ALA A 124 11.28 -5.24 0.36
C ALA A 124 12.18 -5.85 1.46
N GLY A 125 12.92 -6.92 1.14
CA GLY A 125 13.75 -7.65 2.10
C GLY A 125 12.94 -8.34 3.20
N LEU A 126 11.64 -8.52 3.01
CA LEU A 126 10.71 -9.08 3.98
C LEU A 126 9.61 -9.89 3.31
N PHE A 127 8.98 -10.75 4.10
CA PHE A 127 7.76 -11.44 3.70
C PHE A 127 6.86 -11.69 4.91
N TYR A 128 5.61 -12.05 4.63
CA TYR A 128 4.67 -12.52 5.64
C TYR A 128 3.87 -13.71 5.10
N ASP A 129 3.46 -14.60 6.02
CA ASP A 129 2.56 -15.73 5.73
C ASP A 129 1.16 -15.51 6.34
N GLU A 130 1.08 -14.75 7.42
CA GLU A 130 -0.16 -14.54 8.18
C GLU A 130 -0.40 -13.06 8.46
N PHE A 131 -1.67 -12.72 8.66
CA PHE A 131 -2.11 -11.43 9.14
C PHE A 131 -3.36 -11.60 10.00
N SER A 132 -3.58 -10.65 10.89
CA SER A 132 -4.83 -10.47 11.62
C SER A 132 -5.07 -8.98 11.82
N THR A 133 -6.33 -8.60 12.05
CA THR A 133 -6.64 -7.21 12.40
C THR A 133 -6.50 -7.01 13.90
N LEU A 134 -6.04 -5.82 14.29
CA LEU A 134 -5.89 -5.45 15.69
C LEU A 134 -7.25 -5.37 16.39
N THR A 135 -7.38 -5.99 17.56
CA THR A 135 -8.60 -5.92 18.40
C THR A 135 -8.64 -4.69 19.30
N ALA A 136 -7.50 -4.03 19.49
CA ALA A 136 -7.34 -2.76 20.18
C ALA A 136 -6.14 -2.00 19.59
N PRO A 137 -6.09 -0.66 19.70
CA PRO A 137 -4.94 0.11 19.24
C PRO A 137 -3.63 -0.37 19.88
N VAL A 138 -2.60 -0.56 19.06
CA VAL A 138 -1.25 -0.95 19.51
C VAL A 138 -0.33 0.25 19.42
N LYS A 139 0.29 0.64 20.54
CA LYS A 139 1.22 1.78 20.55
C LYS A 139 2.38 1.56 19.59
N VAL A 140 2.68 2.56 18.78
CA VAL A 140 3.85 2.57 17.89
C VAL A 140 4.97 3.35 18.57
N THR A 141 6.13 2.72 18.69
CA THR A 141 7.38 3.38 19.03
C THR A 141 8.21 3.51 17.76
N ALA A 142 9.07 4.51 17.71
CA ALA A 142 9.94 4.69 16.57
C ALA A 142 11.40 4.77 17.01
N ASP A 143 12.26 4.32 16.10
CA ASP A 143 13.69 4.37 16.26
C ASP A 143 14.24 5.77 16.01
N GLU A 144 15.52 5.94 16.33
CA GLU A 144 16.24 7.21 16.15
C GLU A 144 16.14 7.70 14.70
N GLY A 145 15.75 8.97 14.52
CA GLY A 145 15.58 9.60 13.20
C GLY A 145 14.15 9.58 12.64
N PHE A 146 13.20 8.86 13.26
CA PHE A 146 11.79 8.82 12.83
C PHE A 146 10.86 9.19 13.98
N PRO A 147 10.73 10.46 14.40
CA PRO A 147 9.93 10.80 15.57
C PRO A 147 8.46 10.41 15.39
N ALA A 148 7.96 9.53 16.27
CA ALA A 148 6.54 9.23 16.37
C ALA A 148 5.82 10.26 17.26
N SER A 149 4.59 10.61 16.92
CA SER A 149 3.77 11.45 17.80
C SER A 149 3.46 10.70 19.11
N PRO A 150 3.21 11.40 20.24
CA PRO A 150 2.90 10.74 21.51
C PRO A 150 1.67 9.81 21.46
N SER A 151 0.76 10.05 20.52
CA SER A 151 -0.45 9.27 20.28
C SER A 151 -0.33 8.27 19.13
N ALA A 152 0.87 8.03 18.60
CA ALA A 152 1.07 7.12 17.48
C ALA A 152 0.68 5.69 17.88
N ALA A 153 -0.24 5.10 17.11
CA ALA A 153 -0.71 3.75 17.31
C ALA A 153 -1.07 3.12 15.97
N GLY A 154 -0.78 1.83 15.84
CA GLY A 154 -1.38 0.97 14.84
C GLY A 154 -2.85 0.78 15.20
N THR A 155 -3.72 1.10 14.27
CA THR A 155 -5.16 0.90 14.38
C THR A 155 -5.59 -0.19 13.41
N ARG A 156 -6.86 -0.56 13.48
CA ARG A 156 -7.52 -1.52 12.59
C ARG A 156 -7.05 -1.43 11.14
#